data_AF-A0A521R1E3-F1
#
_entry.id   AF-A0A521R1E3-F1
#
_cell.length_a   1.000
_cell.length_b   1.000
_cell.length_c   1.000
_cell.angle_alpha   90.00
_cell.angle_beta   90.00
_cell.angle_gamma   90.00
#
_symmetry.space_group_name_H-M   'P 1'
#
loop_
_entity.id
_entity.type
_entity.pdbx_description
1 polymer ?
#
loop_
_entity_poly.entity_id
_entity_poly.type
_entity_poly.pdbx_seq_one_letter_code
_entity_poly.pdbx_strand_id
1 'polypeptide(L)'
;MAKPAFKPQRTMWSKKFTYDYWMESTGVPVQTGFFIDDLRNVQLGWWEERQCQTAFIQLMGQEGVSSTRISEIPAGETTKPLKFSLDEVVYVVSGRGLTT
;
A
#
# COMPACT_ATOMS: atom_id res chain seq x y z
N MET A 1 -17.09 15.85 -1.34
CA MET A 1 -18.14 14.86 -1.70
C MET A 1 -17.75 13.54 -1.08
N ALA A 2 -18.65 12.90 -0.32
CA ALA A 2 -18.32 11.62 0.31
C ALA A 2 -18.04 10.56 -0.78
N LYS A 3 -16.91 9.84 -0.66
CA LYS A 3 -16.58 8.72 -1.55
C LYS A 3 -17.72 7.69 -1.43
N PRO A 4 -18.31 7.21 -2.55
CA PRO A 4 -19.38 6.23 -2.47
C PRO A 4 -18.91 4.99 -1.71
N ALA A 5 -19.79 4.43 -0.87
CA ALA A 5 -19.47 3.27 -0.05
C ALA A 5 -19.01 2.11 -0.94
N PHE A 6 -17.80 1.62 -0.67
CA PHE A 6 -17.20 0.51 -1.40
C PHE A 6 -18.05 -0.76 -1.20
N LYS A 7 -18.56 -1.34 -2.30
CA LYS A 7 -19.30 -2.60 -2.30
C LYS A 7 -18.49 -3.67 -3.05
N PRO A 8 -17.91 -4.66 -2.36
CA PRO A 8 -17.16 -5.71 -3.05
C PRO A 8 -18.12 -6.56 -3.89
N GLN A 9 -17.96 -6.51 -5.22
CA GLN A 9 -18.68 -7.42 -6.13
C GLN A 9 -17.95 -8.77 -6.19
N ARG A 10 -18.02 -9.55 -5.11
CA ARG A 10 -17.53 -10.94 -5.10
C ARG A 10 -18.50 -11.84 -5.85
N THR A 11 -18.20 -12.12 -7.12
CA THR A 11 -18.83 -13.20 -7.88
C THR A 11 -18.10 -14.52 -7.66
N MET A 12 -18.77 -15.65 -7.88
CA MET A 12 -18.20 -17.01 -7.71
C MET A 12 -16.89 -17.24 -8.48
N TRP A 13 -16.69 -16.49 -9.57
CA TRP A 13 -15.50 -16.56 -10.44
C TRP A 13 -14.64 -15.28 -10.38
N SER A 14 -14.74 -14.50 -9.30
CA SER A 14 -13.91 -13.30 -9.15
C SER A 14 -12.44 -13.69 -9.05
N LYS A 15 -11.60 -13.07 -9.89
CA LYS A 15 -10.13 -13.21 -9.82
C LYS A 15 -9.53 -12.39 -8.67
N LYS A 16 -10.32 -11.54 -8.01
CA LYS A 16 -9.87 -10.63 -6.95
C LYS A 16 -10.08 -11.24 -5.57
N PHE A 17 -9.06 -11.12 -4.73
CA PHE A 17 -9.10 -11.46 -3.33
C PHE A 17 -9.73 -10.33 -2.50
N THR A 18 -10.12 -10.63 -1.27
CA THR A 18 -10.63 -9.62 -0.31
C THR A 18 -9.63 -8.48 -0.12
N TYR A 19 -8.34 -8.77 -0.19
CA TYR A 19 -7.28 -7.78 -0.05
C TYR A 19 -7.26 -6.76 -1.19
N ASP A 20 -7.50 -7.18 -2.43
CA ASP A 20 -7.49 -6.29 -3.60
C ASP A 20 -8.59 -5.24 -3.51
N TYR A 21 -9.78 -5.71 -3.12
CA TYR A 21 -10.93 -4.86 -2.83
C TYR A 21 -10.64 -3.86 -1.70
N TRP A 22 -9.95 -4.29 -0.65
CA TRP A 22 -9.54 -3.40 0.44
C TRP A 22 -8.53 -2.35 -0.04
N MET A 23 -7.49 -2.75 -0.78
CA MET A 23 -6.52 -1.81 -1.37
C MET A 23 -7.21 -0.76 -2.24
N GLU A 24 -8.12 -1.17 -3.13
CA GLU A 24 -8.90 -0.26 -3.96
C GLU A 24 -9.75 0.72 -3.15
N SER A 25 -10.30 0.25 -2.03
CA SER A 25 -11.13 1.09 -1.15
C SER A 25 -10.34 2.22 -0.50
N THR A 26 -9.04 2.03 -0.23
CA THR A 26 -8.16 3.08 0.31
C THR A 26 -8.02 4.26 -0.66
N GLY A 27 -8.10 4.01 -1.98
CA GLY A 27 -7.86 5.02 -3.02
C GLY A 27 -6.39 5.38 -3.21
N VAL A 28 -5.48 4.68 -2.54
CA VAL A 28 -4.04 4.78 -2.73
C VAL A 28 -3.67 4.11 -4.07
N PRO A 29 -2.70 4.64 -4.84
CA PRO A 29 -2.23 4.00 -6.06
C PRO A 29 -1.77 2.55 -5.82
N VAL A 30 -2.11 1.65 -6.75
CA VAL A 30 -1.67 0.24 -6.74
C VAL A 30 -0.84 -0.01 -7.98
N GLN A 31 0.44 -0.29 -7.79
CA GLN A 31 1.38 -0.65 -8.85
C GLN A 31 1.28 -2.15 -9.15
N THR A 32 1.08 -2.48 -10.42
CA THR A 32 0.95 -3.87 -10.89
C THR A 32 1.93 -4.12 -12.03
N GLY A 33 2.24 -5.39 -12.30
CA GLY A 33 3.17 -5.80 -13.34
C GLY A 33 4.07 -6.94 -12.89
N PHE A 34 5.18 -7.14 -13.60
CA PHE A 34 6.13 -8.21 -13.29
C PHE A 34 7.31 -7.73 -12.44
N PHE A 35 7.70 -6.46 -12.60
CA PHE A 35 8.77 -5.82 -11.84
C PHE A 35 8.56 -4.30 -11.84
N ILE A 36 9.28 -3.62 -10.96
CA ILE A 36 9.41 -2.16 -10.93
C ILE A 36 10.91 -1.86 -11.07
N ASP A 37 11.26 -0.99 -12.02
CA ASP A 37 12.64 -0.64 -12.34
C ASP A 37 13.27 0.22 -11.25
N ASP A 38 12.54 1.24 -10.77
CA ASP A 38 13.00 2.14 -9.72
C ASP A 38 11.85 2.52 -8.77
N LEU A 39 11.94 2.02 -7.54
CA LEU A 39 10.95 2.28 -6.49
C LEU A 39 10.87 3.78 -6.11
N ARG A 40 11.87 4.59 -6.43
CA ARG A 40 11.90 6.04 -6.12
C ARG A 40 11.01 6.86 -7.04
N ASN A 41 10.61 6.32 -8.19
CA ASN A 41 9.83 7.03 -9.20
C ASN A 41 8.35 6.62 -9.21
N VAL A 42 7.94 5.79 -8.25
CA VAL A 42 6.56 5.30 -8.14
C VAL A 42 5.63 6.44 -7.75
N GLN A 43 4.48 6.55 -8.43
CA GLN A 43 3.45 7.51 -8.06
C GLN A 43 2.83 7.13 -6.71
N LEU A 44 2.95 8.03 -5.74
CA LEU A 44 2.36 7.90 -4.41
C LEU A 44 1.05 8.69 -4.30
N GLY A 45 0.19 8.27 -3.39
CA GLY A 45 -1.02 8.99 -3.00
C GLY A 45 -1.17 9.06 -1.49
N TRP A 46 -1.90 10.06 -1.01
CA TRP A 46 -2.11 10.26 0.41
C TRP A 46 -2.94 9.12 1.00
N TRP A 47 -2.42 8.48 2.05
CA TRP A 47 -3.13 7.43 2.78
C TRP A 47 -3.53 7.91 4.18
N GLU A 48 -4.82 8.19 4.35
CA GLU A 48 -5.36 8.81 5.57
C GLU A 48 -5.07 7.99 6.84
N GLU A 49 -5.22 6.67 6.81
CA GLU A 49 -5.01 5.83 7.99
C GLU A 49 -3.53 5.80 8.44
N ARG A 50 -2.59 6.01 7.51
CA ARG A 50 -1.16 6.03 7.80
C ARG A 50 -0.57 7.43 7.92
N GLN A 51 -1.30 8.45 7.48
CA GLN A 51 -0.88 9.85 7.42
C GLN A 51 0.45 10.03 6.68
N CYS A 52 0.61 9.32 5.57
CA CYS A 52 1.80 9.40 4.73
C CYS A 52 1.47 9.15 3.26
N GLN A 53 2.36 9.57 2.37
CA GLN A 53 2.28 9.25 0.96
C GLN A 53 2.62 7.76 0.79
N THR A 54 1.76 7.00 0.13
CA THR A 54 1.95 5.55 -0.05
C THR A 54 1.56 5.12 -1.46
N ALA A 55 2.11 4.01 -1.91
CA ALA A 55 1.58 3.20 -3.00
C ALA A 55 1.64 1.72 -2.60
N PHE A 56 0.61 0.96 -2.95
CA PHE A 56 0.67 -0.50 -2.86
C PHE A 56 1.41 -1.05 -4.07
N ILE A 57 2.09 -2.17 -3.88
CA ILE A 57 2.70 -2.97 -4.94
C ILE A 57 2.04 -4.35 -4.88
N GLN A 58 1.50 -4.76 -6.02
CA GLN A 58 0.97 -6.10 -6.23
C GLN A 58 1.46 -6.60 -7.58
N LEU A 59 2.65 -7.20 -7.57
CA LEU A 59 3.21 -7.84 -8.75
C LEU A 59 2.56 -9.21 -8.98
N MET A 60 2.69 -9.72 -10.21
CA MET A 60 2.17 -11.03 -10.59
C MET A 60 2.67 -12.13 -9.63
N GLY A 61 1.74 -12.83 -8.99
CA GLY A 61 2.00 -13.88 -8.01
C GLY A 61 1.93 -13.42 -6.55
N GLN A 62 1.81 -12.11 -6.27
CA GLN A 62 1.60 -11.60 -4.91
C GLN A 62 0.12 -11.60 -4.50
N GLU A 63 -0.80 -11.75 -5.44
CA GLU A 63 -2.24 -11.67 -5.20
C GLU A 63 -2.69 -12.71 -4.16
N GLY A 64 -3.18 -12.23 -3.00
CA GLY A 64 -3.62 -13.08 -1.91
C GLY A 64 -2.49 -13.79 -1.13
N VAL A 65 -1.22 -13.53 -1.43
CA VAL A 65 -0.06 -14.18 -0.80
C VAL A 65 0.70 -13.23 0.10
N SER A 66 1.09 -12.06 -0.41
CA SER A 66 1.88 -11.07 0.34
C SER A 66 1.42 -9.65 0.06
N SER A 67 1.75 -8.77 1.00
CA SER A 67 1.50 -7.33 0.90
C SER A 67 2.83 -6.62 0.75
N THR A 68 2.92 -5.69 -0.19
CA THR A 68 4.08 -4.81 -0.37
C THR A 68 3.58 -3.40 -0.57
N ARG A 69 4.27 -2.42 0.04
CA ARG A 69 3.97 -1.00 -0.13
C ARG A 69 5.23 -0.17 -0.08
N ILE A 70 5.22 0.97 -0.75
CA ILE A 70 6.18 2.05 -0.57
C ILE A 70 5.48 3.13 0.23
N SER A 71 6.12 3.60 1.30
CA SER A 71 5.63 4.74 2.08
C SER A 71 6.74 5.77 2.19
N GLU A 72 6.38 7.03 1.97
CA GLU A 72 7.28 8.17 2.12
C GLU A 72 6.89 8.97 3.36
N ILE A 73 7.88 9.22 4.22
CA ILE A 73 7.77 10.04 5.41
C ILE A 73 8.41 11.39 5.09
N PRO A 74 7.67 12.51 5.11
CA PRO A 74 8.25 13.83 4.88
C PRO A 74 9.31 14.19 5.93
N ALA A 75 10.21 15.10 5.57
CA ALA A 75 11.30 15.51 6.45
C ALA A 75 10.76 16.10 7.78
N GLY A 76 11.21 15.54 8.90
CA GLY A 76 10.80 15.96 10.25
C GLY A 76 9.48 15.37 10.74
N GLU A 77 8.78 14.60 9.90
CA GLU A 77 7.51 13.98 10.26
C GLU A 77 7.72 12.60 10.89
N THR A 78 6.69 12.12 11.59
CA THR A 78 6.65 10.81 12.24
C THR A 78 5.36 10.11 11.90
N THR A 79 5.44 8.86 11.47
CA THR A 79 4.25 8.03 11.23
C THR A 79 3.57 7.66 12.53
N LYS A 80 2.23 7.62 12.53
CA LYS A 80 1.47 7.14 13.69
C LYS A 80 1.86 5.69 14.05
N PRO A 81 2.00 5.35 15.34
CA PRO A 81 2.24 3.97 15.76
C PRO A 81 1.13 3.05 15.26
N LEU A 82 1.52 1.91 14.71
CA LEU A 82 0.60 0.88 14.25
C LEU A 82 0.95 -0.45 14.88
N LYS A 83 -0.05 -1.16 15.39
CA LYS A 83 0.10 -2.52 15.91
C LYS A 83 -0.67 -3.48 15.02
N PHE A 84 0.02 -4.49 14.52
CA PHE A 84 -0.52 -5.54 13.67
C PHE A 84 0.06 -6.89 14.07
N SER A 85 -0.65 -7.96 13.72
CA SER A 85 -0.16 -9.34 13.85
C SER A 85 0.28 -9.83 12.47
N LEU A 86 1.45 -9.39 12.04
CA LEU A 86 2.14 -9.85 10.83
C LEU A 86 3.64 -9.64 11.00
N ASP A 87 4.42 -10.31 10.16
CA ASP A 87 5.85 -10.04 10.01
C ASP A 87 6.05 -9.07 8.86
N GLU A 88 6.76 -7.97 9.11
CA GLU A 88 7.07 -6.94 8.11
C GLU A 88 8.57 -6.73 7.99
N VAL A 89 9.07 -6.75 6.76
CA VAL A 89 10.44 -6.39 6.43
C VAL A 89 10.44 -5.00 5.79
N VAL A 90 11.21 -4.07 6.35
CA VAL A 90 11.30 -2.70 5.87
C VAL A 90 12.67 -2.48 5.23
N TYR A 91 12.67 -1.96 3.99
CA TYR A 91 13.87 -1.56 3.28
C TYR A 91 13.84 -0.05 2.99
N VAL A 92 14.93 0.65 3.33
CA VAL A 92 15.05 2.08 3.09
C VAL A 92 15.61 2.28 1.68
N VAL A 93 14.73 2.67 0.75
CA VAL A 93 15.10 2.93 -0.65
C VAL A 93 15.83 4.28 -0.80
N SER A 94 15.48 5.27 0.02
CA SER A 94 16.10 6.60 0.03
C SER A 94 15.90 7.29 1.37
N GLY A 95 16.81 8.21 1.72
CA GLY A 95 16.75 9.00 2.93
C GLY A 95 17.30 8.28 4.16
N ARG A 96 16.99 8.84 5.34
CA ARG A 96 17.39 8.32 6.64
C ARG A 96 16.37 8.72 7.69
N GLY A 97 16.17 7.85 8.68
CA GLY A 97 15.24 8.07 9.78
C GLY A 97 15.71 7.37 11.05
N LEU A 98 15.00 7.62 12.13
CA LEU A 98 15.18 6.95 13.41
C LEU A 98 13.85 6.35 13.84
N THR A 99 13.91 5.22 14.52
CA THR A 99 12.75 4.59 15.18
C THR A 99 12.92 4.76 16.69
N THR A 100 11.86 5.20 17.37
CA THR A 100 11.81 5.30 18.84
C THR A 100 11.18 4.07 19.48
#